data_AF-A0A527ZVH5-F1
#
_entry.id   AF-A0A527ZVH5-F1
#
_cell.length_a   1.000
_cell.length_b   1.000
_cell.length_c   1.000
_cell.angle_alpha   90.00
_cell.angle_beta   90.00
_cell.angle_gamma   90.00
#
_symmetry.space_group_name_H-M   'P 1'
#
loop_
_entity.id
_entity.type
_entity.pdbx_description
1 polymer ?
#
loop_
_entity_poly.entity_id
_entity_poly.type
_entity_poly.pdbx_seq_one_letter_code
_entity_poly.pdbx_strand_id
1 'polypeptide(L)'
;MNTGLPDPAAMIALIGAIAVIPFLAITVTSYVKLVVVFGLIRNALGVQNIPPNMAMNAVAILLSVYIMQPAANKAFEAVRHKEIAFEDL
;
A
#
# COMPACT_ATOMS: atom_id res chain seq x y z
N MET A 1 -3.66 17.93 -35.86
CA MET A 1 -2.73 16.78 -35.89
C MET A 1 -3.18 15.79 -34.83
N ASN A 2 -4.01 14.81 -35.20
CA ASN A 2 -4.26 13.64 -34.35
C ASN A 2 -3.05 12.72 -34.53
N THR A 3 -1.94 13.04 -33.87
CA THR A 3 -0.81 12.12 -33.76
C THR A 3 -1.35 10.91 -33.01
N GLY A 4 -1.29 9.71 -33.58
CA GLY A 4 -1.76 8.45 -32.97
C GLY A 4 -1.00 8.03 -31.70
N LEU A 5 -0.40 9.00 -31.01
CA LEU A 5 0.14 8.90 -29.67
C LEU A 5 -0.99 9.23 -28.70
N PRO A 6 -1.15 8.44 -27.62
CA PRO A 6 -2.05 8.81 -26.52
C PRO A 6 -1.79 10.26 -26.09
N ASP A 7 -2.86 11.02 -25.84
CA ASP A 7 -2.76 12.40 -25.37
C ASP A 7 -1.77 12.46 -24.18
N PRO A 8 -0.70 13.29 -24.23
CA PRO A 8 0.25 13.42 -23.14
C PRO A 8 -0.44 13.64 -21.78
N ALA A 9 -1.59 14.34 -21.75
CA ALA A 9 -2.38 14.50 -20.55
C ALA A 9 -2.94 13.16 -20.02
N ALA A 10 -3.42 12.29 -20.91
CA ALA A 10 -3.90 10.95 -20.56
C ALA A 10 -2.76 10.05 -20.04
N MET A 11 -1.55 10.15 -20.59
CA MET A 11 -0.39 9.41 -20.09
C MET A 11 0.02 9.86 -18.68
N ILE A 12 0.01 11.17 -18.42
CA ILE A 12 0.29 11.72 -17.09
C ILE A 12 -0.77 11.26 -16.09
N ALA A 13 -2.04 11.30 -16.46
CA ALA A 13 -3.14 10.84 -15.62
C ALA A 13 -3.01 9.34 -15.28
N LEU A 14 -2.65 8.51 -16.27
CA LEU A 14 -2.44 7.07 -16.08
C LEU A 14 -1.29 6.76 -15.12
N ILE A 15 -0.14 7.41 -15.29
CA ILE A 15 1.02 7.22 -14.42
C ILE A 15 0.70 7.70 -13.00
N GLY A 16 0.01 8.84 -12.88
CA GLY A 16 -0.47 9.35 -11.61
C GLY A 16 -1.37 8.37 -10.88
N ALA A 17 -2.34 7.78 -11.59
CA ALA A 17 -3.24 6.77 -11.03
C ALA A 17 -2.47 5.53 -10.52
N ILE A 18 -1.49 5.04 -11.27
CA ILE A 18 -0.67 3.89 -10.85
C ILE A 18 0.22 4.25 -9.65
N ALA A 19 0.77 5.47 -9.59
CA ALA A 19 1.61 5.92 -8.49
C ALA A 19 0.88 6.02 -7.15
N VAL A 20 -0.44 6.22 -7.16
CA VAL A 20 -1.27 6.27 -5.94
C VAL A 20 -1.48 4.88 -5.34
N ILE A 21 -1.44 3.80 -6.14
CA ILE A 21 -1.66 2.43 -5.67
C ILE A 21 -0.68 2.01 -4.55
N PRO A 22 0.66 2.12 -4.71
CA PRO A 22 1.58 1.74 -3.64
C PRO A 22 1.44 2.63 -2.40
N PHE A 23 1.07 3.90 -2.57
CA PHE A 23 0.81 4.81 -1.45
C PHE A 23 -0.42 4.36 -0.63
N LEU A 24 -1.52 4.03 -1.31
CA LEU A 24 -2.71 3.48 -0.67
C LEU A 24 -2.43 2.13 -0.01
N ALA A 25 -1.68 1.26 -0.66
CA ALA A 25 -1.29 -0.03 -0.09
C ALA A 25 -0.53 0.13 1.25
N ILE A 26 0.33 1.14 1.37
CA ILE A 26 1.09 1.40 2.59
C ILE A 26 0.19 2.01 3.69
N THR A 27 -0.73 2.92 3.33
CA THR A 27 -1.55 3.68 4.30
C THR A 27 -2.77 2.91 4.80
N VAL A 28 -3.39 2.07 3.95
CA VAL A 28 -4.60 1.30 4.27
C VAL A 28 -4.27 -0.02 5.00
N THR A 29 -3.00 -0.45 4.97
CA THR A 29 -2.57 -1.70 5.62
C THR A 29 -2.01 -1.47 7.03
N SER A 30 -1.62 -2.55 7.70
CA SER A 30 -0.97 -2.50 9.02
C SER A 30 0.42 -1.84 9.04
N TYR A 31 1.01 -1.51 7.89
CA TYR A 31 2.38 -1.00 7.78
C TYR A 31 2.63 0.24 8.66
N VAL A 32 1.73 1.23 8.64
CA VAL A 32 1.91 2.49 9.39
C VAL A 32 2.08 2.23 10.88
N LYS A 33 1.25 1.35 11.46
CA LYS A 33 1.33 1.01 12.88
C LYS A 33 2.67 0.35 13.23
N LEU A 34 3.14 -0.58 12.38
CA LEU A 34 4.41 -1.28 12.61
C LEU A 34 5.59 -0.30 12.62
N VAL A 35 5.70 0.57 11.61
CA VAL A 35 6.80 1.54 11.53
C VAL A 35 6.77 2.53 12.68
N VAL A 36 5.59 3.01 13.08
CA VAL A 36 5.46 3.92 14.23
C VAL A 36 5.92 3.24 15.52
N VAL A 37 5.45 2.02 15.80
CA VAL A 37 5.83 1.28 17.01
C VAL A 37 7.32 0.96 17.02
N PHE A 38 7.90 0.53 15.91
CA PHE A 38 9.34 0.30 15.81
C PHE A 38 10.14 1.59 16.01
N GLY A 39 9.66 2.73 15.49
CA GLY A 39 10.28 4.03 15.70
C GLY A 39 10.25 4.48 17.16
N LEU A 40 9.14 4.24 17.86
CA LEU A 40 9.01 4.49 19.31
C LEU A 40 9.98 3.62 20.11
N ILE A 41 10.08 2.32 19.77
CA ILE A 41 11.03 1.41 20.42
C ILE A 41 12.46 1.89 20.19
N ARG A 42 12.83 2.27 18.96
CA ARG A 42 14.17 2.80 18.68
C ARG A 42 14.49 4.03 19.52
N ASN A 43 13.57 4.97 19.63
CA ASN A 43 13.75 6.16 20.46
C ASN A 43 13.89 5.79 21.95
N ALA A 44 13.11 4.80 22.43
CA ALA A 44 13.19 4.31 23.79
C ALA A 44 14.52 3.61 24.12
N LEU A 45 15.18 2.99 23.14
CA LEU A 45 16.49 2.35 23.31
C LEU A 45 17.64 3.36 23.43
N GLY A 46 17.43 4.65 23.14
CA GLY A 46 18.45 5.70 23.29
C GLY A 46 19.64 5.59 22.32
N VAL A 47 19.57 4.69 21.34
CA VAL A 47 20.62 4.46 20.33
C VAL A 47 20.24 5.09 18.98
N GLN A 48 21.12 5.91 18.40
CA GLN A 48 20.76 6.78 17.26
C GLN A 48 20.83 6.12 15.88
N ASN A 49 21.42 4.93 15.73
CA ASN A 49 21.60 4.30 14.40
C ASN A 49 21.28 2.80 14.36
N ILE A 50 20.85 2.23 15.49
CA ILE A 50 20.49 0.82 15.60
C ILE A 50 19.04 0.78 16.09
N PRO A 51 18.09 0.16 15.35
CA PRO A 51 18.18 -0.38 13.99
C PRO A 51 18.09 0.71 12.90
N PRO A 52 18.71 0.51 11.71
CA PRO A 52 18.64 1.46 10.61
C PRO A 52 17.22 1.53 10.01
N ASN A 53 16.82 2.72 9.53
CA ASN A 53 15.48 2.95 8.96
C ASN A 53 15.10 1.95 7.85
N MET A 54 16.08 1.60 7.01
CA MET A 54 15.86 0.64 5.91
C MET A 54 15.49 -0.76 6.42
N ALA A 55 16.16 -1.24 7.47
CA ALA A 55 15.84 -2.55 8.04
C ALA A 55 14.47 -2.55 8.72
N MET A 56 14.16 -1.48 9.45
CA MET A 56 12.86 -1.31 10.11
C MET A 56 11.70 -1.30 9.10
N ASN A 57 11.87 -0.58 7.99
CA ASN A 57 10.88 -0.55 6.91
C ASN A 57 10.74 -1.90 6.22
N ALA A 58 11.85 -2.61 5.94
CA ALA A 58 11.81 -3.93 5.31
C ALA A 58 11.05 -4.95 6.18
N VAL A 59 11.35 -5.00 7.48
CA VAL A 59 10.63 -5.87 8.43
C VAL A 59 9.16 -5.49 8.54
N ALA A 60 8.84 -4.19 8.57
CA ALA A 60 7.45 -3.72 8.61
C ALA A 60 6.65 -4.13 7.35
N ILE A 61 7.24 -4.06 6.15
CA ILE A 61 6.57 -4.50 4.91
C ILE A 61 6.31 -6.01 4.96
N LEU A 62 7.32 -6.81 5.31
CA LEU A 62 7.22 -8.27 5.35
C LEU A 62 6.14 -8.72 6.35
N LEU A 63 6.16 -8.15 7.55
CA LEU A 63 5.17 -8.42 8.59
C LEU A 63 3.78 -7.93 8.18
N SER A 64 3.67 -6.77 7.51
CA SER A 64 2.39 -6.26 7.03
C SER A 64 1.74 -7.24 6.04
N VAL A 65 2.52 -7.77 5.08
CA VAL A 65 2.02 -8.77 4.13
C VAL A 65 1.53 -10.03 4.86
N TYR A 66 2.29 -10.52 5.85
CA TYR A 66 1.90 -11.68 6.65
C TYR A 66 0.61 -11.43 7.45
N ILE A 67 0.51 -10.30 8.15
CA ILE A 67 -0.64 -9.93 8.97
C ILE A 67 -1.90 -9.68 8.12
N MET A 68 -1.72 -9.17 6.89
CA MET A 68 -2.83 -8.83 5.99
C MET A 68 -3.40 -10.02 5.22
N GLN A 69 -2.81 -11.22 5.29
CA GLN A 69 -3.32 -12.42 4.62
C GLN A 69 -4.85 -12.65 4.79
N PRO A 70 -5.44 -12.65 6.00
CA PRO A 70 -6.89 -12.87 6.16
C PRO A 70 -7.74 -11.73 5.59
N ALA A 71 -7.26 -10.49 5.64
CA ALA A 71 -7.97 -9.35 5.07
C ALA A 71 -8.01 -9.42 3.54
N ALA A 72 -6.90 -9.83 2.92
CA ALA A 72 -6.83 -10.08 1.47
C ALA A 72 -7.77 -11.20 1.05
N ASN A 73 -7.81 -12.31 1.81
CA ASN A 73 -8.72 -13.42 1.53
C ASN A 73 -10.20 -13.01 1.61
N LYS A 74 -10.58 -12.26 2.66
CA LYS A 74 -11.95 -11.74 2.82
C LYS A 74 -12.34 -10.77 1.71
N ALA A 75 -11.42 -9.89 1.31
CA ALA A 75 -11.66 -8.96 0.21
C ALA A 75 -11.86 -9.71 -1.12
N PHE A 76 -11.02 -10.71 -1.39
CA PHE A 76 -11.15 -11.53 -2.59
C PHE A 76 -12.45 -12.35 -2.61
N GLU A 77 -12.83 -12.93 -1.46
CA GLU A 77 -14.10 -13.65 -1.31
C GLU A 77 -15.30 -12.72 -1.50
N ALA A 78 -15.29 -11.53 -0.90
CA ALA A 78 -16.34 -10.54 -1.06
C ALA A 78 -16.54 -10.13 -2.53
N VAL A 79 -15.45 -9.94 -3.28
CA VAL A 79 -15.49 -9.65 -4.72
C VAL A 79 -16.01 -10.82 -5.54
N ARG A 80 -15.74 -12.07 -5.13
CA ARG A 80 -16.25 -13.25 -5.84
C ARG A 80 -17.73 -13.55 -5.53
N HIS A 81 -18.20 -13.22 -4.32
CA HIS A 81 -19.57 -13.54 -3.89
C HIS A 81 -20.60 -12.44 -4.20
N LYS A 82 -20.16 -11.19 -4.29
CA LYS A 82 -20.90 -10.15 -5.00
C LYS A 82 -20.52 -10.27 -6.47
N GLU A 83 -21.31 -11.00 -7.27
CA GLU A 83 -21.50 -10.55 -8.64
C GLU A 83 -21.84 -9.07 -8.50
N ILE A 84 -20.97 -8.24 -9.05
CA ILE A 84 -21.04 -6.81 -8.90
C ILE A 84 -22.35 -6.44 -9.61
N ALA A 85 -23.44 -6.36 -8.83
CA ALA A 85 -24.74 -5.96 -9.30
C ALA A 85 -24.60 -4.48 -9.66
N PHE A 86 -24.10 -4.24 -10.86
CA PHE A 86 -24.14 -2.95 -11.53
C PHE A 86 -25.59 -2.59 -11.91
N GLU A 87 -26.57 -3.41 -11.51
CA GLU A 87 -28.01 -3.23 -11.72
C GLU A 87 -28.62 -2.12 -10.83
N ASP A 88 -27.92 -1.67 -9.77
CA ASP A 88 -28.37 -0.59 -8.87
C ASP A 88 -27.83 0.81 -9.28
N LEU A 89 -27.33 0.97 -10.51
CA LEU A 89 -26.91 2.26 -11.10
C LEU A 89 -27.80 2.66 -12.29
#